data_AF-A0A8I0AD95-F1
#
_entry.id   AF-A0A8I0AD95-F1
#
_cell.length_a   1.000
_cell.length_b   1.000
_cell.length_c   1.000
_cell.angle_alpha   90.00
_cell.angle_beta   90.00
_cell.angle_gamma   90.00
#
_symmetry.space_group_name_H-M   'P 1'
#
loop_
_entity.id
_entity.type
_entity.pdbx_description
1 polymer ?
#
loop_
_entity_poly.entity_id
_entity_poly.type
_entity_poly.pdbx_seq_one_letter_code
_entity_poly.pdbx_strand_id
1 'polypeptide(L)'
;MLLKCINNDLCSTLTLNKEYYVLEESSDYYVIIDDEQNETTCKKSRFEIIEDNELSKKCKATINELTYQVNHEFSDIKNFSIRKNSKGEIKEVLIKFKY
;
A
#
# COMPACT_ATOMS: atom_id res chain seq x y z
N MET A 1 4.83 1.92 -0.02
CA MET A 1 4.67 3.09 0.86
C MET A 1 6.05 3.66 1.03
N LEU A 2 6.19 4.95 0.75
CA LEU A 2 7.44 5.68 0.78
C LEU A 2 7.41 6.65 1.96
N LEU A 3 8.44 6.59 2.79
CA LEU A 3 8.60 7.38 4.00
C LEU A 3 9.79 8.29 3.88
N LYS A 4 9.72 9.51 4.41
CA LYS A 4 10.87 10.39 4.58
C LYS A 4 11.25 10.46 6.05
N CYS A 5 12.52 10.25 6.36
CA CYS A 5 13.02 10.37 7.73
C CYS A 5 13.03 11.83 8.18
N ILE A 6 12.32 12.15 9.27
CA ILE A 6 12.26 13.48 9.90
C ILE A 6 12.95 13.51 11.27
N ASN A 7 13.24 12.34 11.87
CA ASN A 7 14.00 12.22 13.11
C ASN A 7 14.81 10.91 13.15
N ASN A 8 16.14 11.02 13.15
CA ASN A 8 17.09 9.91 13.25
C ASN A 8 17.73 9.74 14.65
N ASP A 9 17.16 10.34 15.71
CA ASP A 9 17.69 10.23 17.08
C ASP A 9 17.76 8.76 17.50
N LEU A 10 18.91 8.28 17.97
CA LEU A 10 19.10 6.88 18.37
C LEU A 10 18.91 5.84 17.24
N CYS A 11 18.96 6.26 15.97
CA CYS A 11 18.94 5.36 14.81
C CYS A 11 20.02 5.80 13.81
N SER A 12 21.25 5.35 14.04
CA SER A 12 22.44 5.78 13.28
C SER A 12 22.46 5.27 11.83
N THR A 13 21.68 4.24 11.51
CA THR A 13 21.58 3.67 10.16
C THR A 13 20.59 4.44 9.27
N LEU A 14 19.94 5.49 9.81
CA LEU A 14 19.03 6.37 9.07
C LEU A 14 19.61 7.77 8.86
N THR A 15 19.53 8.22 7.61
CA THR A 15 19.86 9.57 7.20
C THR A 15 18.63 10.47 7.23
N LEU A 16 18.74 11.62 7.89
CA LEU A 16 17.70 12.64 7.93
C LEU A 16 17.35 13.14 6.51
N ASN A 17 16.07 13.36 6.25
CA ASN A 17 15.50 13.75 4.95
C ASN A 17 15.62 12.71 3.82
N LYS A 18 16.19 11.53 4.07
CA LYS A 18 16.24 10.45 3.09
C LYS A 18 14.91 9.69 3.04
N GLU A 19 14.60 9.15 1.87
CA GLU A 19 13.41 8.35 1.61
C GLU A 19 13.69 6.86 1.77
N TYR A 20 12.72 6.15 2.35
CA TYR A 20 12.80 4.74 2.71
C TYR A 20 11.54 3.99 2.28
N TYR A 21 11.74 2.80 1.73
CA TYR A 21 10.63 1.90 1.40
C TYR A 21 10.20 1.10 2.63
N VAL A 22 8.89 1.04 2.84
CA VAL A 22 8.28 0.22 3.91
C VAL A 22 8.06 -1.20 3.40
N LEU A 23 8.61 -2.16 4.14
CA LEU A 23 8.35 -3.59 3.97
C LEU A 23 7.07 -3.97 4.72
N GLU A 24 6.98 -3.62 5.99
CA GLU A 24 5.83 -3.92 6.85
C GLU A 24 5.41 -2.73 7.69
N GLU A 25 4.12 -2.69 8.03
CA GLU A 25 3.50 -1.65 8.83
C GLU A 25 2.69 -2.29 9.96
N SER A 26 3.03 -1.92 11.20
CA SER A 26 2.27 -2.27 12.42
C SER A 26 1.51 -1.04 12.94
N SER A 27 0.90 -1.12 14.13
CA SER A 27 0.22 0.04 14.75
C SER A 27 1.16 1.23 14.94
N ASP A 28 2.31 0.99 15.58
CA ASP A 28 3.20 2.05 16.07
C ASP A 28 4.59 2.07 15.40
N TYR A 29 4.86 1.08 14.53
CA TYR A 29 6.17 0.86 13.91
C TYR A 29 6.07 0.60 12.41
N TYR A 30 7.14 0.98 11.69
CA TYR A 30 7.44 0.58 10.33
C TYR A 30 8.66 -0.34 10.32
N VAL A 31 8.65 -1.35 9.47
CA VAL A 31 9.83 -2.12 9.09
C VAL A 31 10.32 -1.58 7.75
N ILE A 32 11.55 -1.07 7.72
CA ILE A 32 12.17 -0.47 6.52
C ILE A 32 13.54 -1.10 6.25
N ILE A 33 14.04 -0.94 5.03
CA ILE A 33 15.44 -1.22 4.70
C ILE A 33 16.26 0.03 4.96
N ASP A 34 17.23 -0.04 5.85
CA ASP A 34 18.08 1.11 6.21
C ASP A 34 19.25 1.34 5.24
N ASP A 35 20.12 2.31 5.55
CA ASP A 35 21.25 2.67 4.69
C ASP A 35 22.31 1.56 4.57
N GLU A 36 22.32 0.61 5.51
CA GLU A 36 23.22 -0.54 5.54
C GLU A 36 22.61 -1.79 4.87
N GLN A 37 21.45 -1.65 4.20
CA GLN A 37 20.67 -2.75 3.61
C GLN A 37 20.14 -3.75 4.65
N ASN A 38 19.98 -3.34 5.90
CA ASN A 38 19.41 -4.17 6.96
C ASN A 38 17.92 -3.86 7.14
N GLU A 39 17.17 -4.89 7.56
CA GLU A 39 15.78 -4.72 7.99
C GLU A 39 15.74 -4.13 9.39
N THR A 40 15.23 -2.90 9.50
CA THR A 40 15.23 -2.15 10.75
C THR A 40 13.80 -1.72 11.12
N THR A 41 13.43 -1.97 12.38
CA THR A 41 12.11 -1.61 12.93
C THR A 41 12.18 -0.24 13.63
N CYS A 42 11.39 0.71 13.16
CA CYS A 42 11.43 2.10 13.63
C CYS A 42 10.03 2.64 13.95
N LYS A 43 9.94 3.55 14.94
CA LYS A 43 8.68 4.20 15.32
C LYS A 43 8.15 5.07 14.18
N LYS A 44 6.83 5.04 13.95
CA LYS A 44 6.18 5.86 12.91
C LYS A 44 6.44 7.36 13.06
N SER A 45 6.53 7.85 14.30
CA SER A 45 6.78 9.26 14.61
C SER A 45 8.09 9.83 14.05
N ARG A 46 9.00 8.96 13.58
CA ARG A 46 10.28 9.34 12.97
C ARG A 46 10.18 9.67 11.49
N PHE A 47 9.04 9.39 10.88
CA PHE A 47 8.85 9.50 9.45
C PHE A 47 7.64 10.35 9.09
N GLU A 48 7.74 10.99 7.93
CA GLU A 48 6.63 11.60 7.23
C GLU A 48 6.28 10.72 6.03
N ILE A 49 4.99 10.49 5.78
CA ILE A 49 4.53 9.66 4.67
C ILE A 49 4.56 10.52 3.40
N ILE A 50 5.42 10.14 2.45
CA ILE A 50 5.52 10.81 1.14
C ILE A 50 4.56 10.16 0.14
N GLU A 51 4.49 8.83 0.15
CA GLU A 51 3.59 8.07 -0.72
C GLU A 51 2.90 6.97 0.08
N ASP A 52 1.60 7.14 0.28
CA ASP A 52 0.75 6.13 0.90
C ASP A 52 0.17 5.17 -0.14
N ASN A 53 0.43 3.87 0.06
CA ASN A 53 -0.12 2.81 -0.79
C ASN A 53 -1.43 2.23 -0.24
N GLU A 54 -2.04 2.84 0.78
CA GLU A 54 -3.28 2.35 1.39
C GLU A 54 -4.41 2.21 0.36
N LEU A 55 -4.56 3.17 -0.56
CA LEU A 55 -5.54 3.08 -1.64
C LEU A 55 -5.29 1.88 -2.55
N SER A 56 -4.02 1.57 -2.86
CA SER A 56 -3.64 0.41 -3.66
C SER A 56 -3.96 -0.90 -2.94
N LYS A 57 -3.72 -0.98 -1.62
CA LYS A 57 -4.09 -2.13 -0.78
C LYS A 57 -5.61 -2.34 -0.77
N LYS A 58 -6.39 -1.28 -0.53
CA LYS A 58 -7.87 -1.31 -0.55
C LYS A 58 -8.38 -1.75 -1.93
N CYS A 59 -7.86 -1.18 -3.01
CA CYS A 59 -8.23 -1.59 -4.38
C CYS A 59 -7.96 -3.07 -4.66
N LYS A 60 -6.82 -3.62 -4.23
CA LYS A 60 -6.52 -5.06 -4.38
C LYS A 60 -7.49 -5.93 -3.59
N ALA A 61 -7.78 -5.58 -2.34
CA ALA A 61 -8.74 -6.30 -1.51
C ALA A 61 -10.14 -6.31 -2.15
N THR A 62 -10.60 -5.15 -2.65
CA THR A 62 -11.88 -5.05 -3.37
C THR A 62 -11.89 -5.90 -4.63
N ILE A 63 -10.83 -5.90 -5.44
CA ILE A 63 -10.76 -6.73 -6.66
C ILE A 63 -10.81 -8.22 -6.30
N ASN A 64 -10.12 -8.66 -5.25
CA ASN A 64 -10.17 -10.05 -4.80
C ASN A 64 -11.58 -10.46 -4.39
N GLU A 65 -12.27 -9.61 -3.63
CA GLU A 65 -13.65 -9.85 -3.21
C GLU A 65 -14.62 -9.90 -4.40
N LEU A 66 -14.53 -8.94 -5.33
CA LEU A 66 -15.33 -8.93 -6.56
C LEU A 66 -15.10 -10.20 -7.40
N THR A 67 -13.84 -10.65 -7.49
CA THR A 67 -13.48 -11.89 -8.19
C THR A 67 -14.11 -13.10 -7.52
N TYR A 68 -14.06 -13.17 -6.20
CA TYR A 68 -14.69 -14.23 -5.42
C TYR A 68 -16.20 -14.27 -5.65
N GLN A 69 -16.88 -13.12 -5.56
CA GLN A 69 -18.34 -13.04 -5.74
C GLN A 69 -18.80 -13.47 -7.13
N VAL A 70 -18.08 -13.08 -8.18
CA VAL A 70 -18.38 -13.52 -9.56
C VAL A 70 -18.20 -15.03 -9.72
N ASN A 71 -17.12 -15.59 -9.18
CA ASN A 71 -16.82 -17.03 -9.30
C ASN A 71 -17.77 -17.94 -8.52
N HIS A 72 -18.49 -17.40 -7.52
CA HIS A 72 -19.43 -18.13 -6.68
C HIS A 72 -20.89 -17.72 -6.93
N GLU A 73 -21.17 -17.08 -8.06
CA GLU A 73 -22.51 -16.69 -8.54
C GLU A 73 -23.38 -15.88 -7.56
N PHE A 74 -22.77 -15.09 -6.68
CA PHE A 74 -23.50 -14.27 -5.70
C PHE A 74 -24.54 -13.34 -6.36
N SER A 75 -25.60 -13.00 -5.62
CA SER A 75 -26.85 -12.43 -6.16
C SER A 75 -26.73 -11.04 -6.77
N ASP A 76 -25.69 -10.28 -6.41
CA ASP A 76 -25.73 -8.83 -6.66
C ASP A 76 -24.85 -8.43 -7.84
N ILE A 77 -23.73 -9.13 -8.08
CA ILE A 77 -22.73 -8.76 -9.09
C ILE A 77 -22.80 -9.69 -10.30
N LYS A 78 -22.96 -9.10 -11.49
CA LYS A 78 -22.98 -9.81 -12.77
C LYS A 78 -21.57 -9.92 -13.37
N ASN A 79 -20.81 -8.83 -13.34
CA ASN A 79 -19.43 -8.76 -13.83
C ASN A 79 -18.74 -7.48 -13.32
N PHE A 80 -17.41 -7.42 -13.37
CA PHE A 80 -16.66 -6.18 -13.21
C PHE A 80 -15.50 -6.09 -14.21
N SER A 81 -15.06 -4.88 -14.54
CA SER A 81 -13.90 -4.65 -15.40
C SER A 81 -12.97 -3.59 -14.80
N ILE A 82 -11.67 -3.77 -15.03
CA ILE A 82 -10.62 -2.88 -14.53
C ILE A 82 -9.99 -2.20 -15.74
N ARG A 83 -10.01 -0.87 -15.78
CA ARG A 83 -9.23 -0.09 -16.75
C ARG A 83 -7.99 0.48 -16.08
N LYS A 84 -6.85 0.31 -16.74
CA LYS A 84 -5.56 0.84 -16.31
C LYS A 84 -5.15 2.04 -17.17
N ASN A 85 -4.29 2.90 -16.63
CA ASN A 85 -3.64 3.96 -17.41
C ASN A 85 -2.43 3.41 -18.19
N SER A 86 -1.73 4.29 -18.93
CA SER A 86 -0.53 3.93 -19.70
C SER A 86 0.66 3.44 -18.85
N LYS A 87 0.66 3.73 -17.54
CA LYS A 87 1.67 3.26 -16.57
C LYS A 87 1.27 1.91 -15.93
N GLY A 88 0.10 1.36 -16.25
CA GLY A 88 -0.39 0.11 -15.68
C GLY A 88 -1.10 0.26 -14.32
N GLU A 89 -1.29 1.48 -13.84
CA GLU A 89 -2.01 1.78 -12.59
C GLU A 89 -3.53 1.70 -12.81
N ILE A 90 -4.27 1.27 -11.79
CA ILE A 90 -5.74 1.18 -11.87
C ILE A 90 -6.31 2.59 -11.96
N LYS A 91 -7.04 2.86 -13.04
CA LYS A 91 -7.72 4.13 -13.28
C LYS A 91 -9.19 4.07 -12.87
N GLU A 92 -9.85 2.95 -13.10
CA GLU A 92 -11.26 2.73 -12.75
C GLU A 92 -11.58 1.24 -12.60
N VAL A 93 -12.58 0.95 -11.78
CA VAL A 93 -13.23 -0.35 -11.66
C VAL A 93 -14.71 -0.15 -11.96
N LEU A 94 -15.21 -0.74 -13.05
CA LEU A 94 -16.62 -0.72 -13.38
C LEU A 94 -17.27 -1.99 -12.85
N ILE A 95 -18.35 -1.85 -12.08
CA ILE A 95 -19.10 -2.97 -11.53
C ILE A 95 -20.47 -3.00 -12.20
N LYS A 96 -20.85 -4.15 -12.74
CA LYS A 96 -22.18 -4.40 -13.30
C LYS A 96 -22.94 -5.29 -12.34
N PHE A 97 -24.01 -4.76 -11.78
CA PHE A 97 -24.90 -5.50 -10.91
C PHE A 97 -25.95 -6.28 -11.70
N LYS A 98 -26.65 -7.23 -11.05
CA LYS A 98 -27.71 -8.05 -11.67
C LYS A 98 -29.08 -7.36 -11.73
N TYR A 99 -29.30 -6.29 -10.97
CA TYR A 99 -30.55 -5.51 -10.95
C TYR A 99 -30.70 -4.58 -12.17
#